data_AF-A0A842JEY7-F1
#
_entry.id   AF-A0A842JEY7-F1
#
_cell.length_a   1.000
_cell.length_b   1.000
_cell.length_c   1.000
_cell.angle_alpha   90.00
_cell.angle_beta   90.00
_cell.angle_gamma   90.00
#
_symmetry.space_group_name_H-M   'P 1'
#
loop_
_entity.id
_entity.type
_entity.pdbx_description
1 polymer ?
#
loop_
_entity_poly.entity_id
_entity_poly.type
_entity_poly.pdbx_seq_one_letter_code
_entity_poly.pdbx_strand_id
1 'polypeptide(L)' 'MGAYGPPAGFYRNKPRVRIDALLCTACMRCVRACPRSDVLGAVKVKGKLFARVQGAKNCVGCGRCVNACLTNAIGLYLV' A
#
# COMPACT_ATOMS: atom_id res chain seq x y z
N MET A 1 -17.03 21.15 -13.75
CA MET A 1 -15.69 21.03 -13.15
C MET A 1 -15.18 19.62 -13.43
N GLY A 2 -14.35 19.49 -14.46
CA GLY A 2 -13.94 18.20 -15.03
C GLY A 2 -12.99 17.44 -14.12
N ALA A 3 -13.21 16.13 -14.01
CA ALA A 3 -12.30 15.19 -13.38
C ALA A 3 -11.06 15.06 -14.26
N TYR A 4 -9.93 15.65 -13.85
CA TYR A 4 -8.62 15.28 -14.38
C TYR A 4 -8.25 13.87 -13.87
N GLY A 5 -8.92 12.86 -14.43
CA GLY A 5 -8.49 11.47 -14.39
C GLY A 5 -7.84 11.17 -15.74
N PRO A 6 -6.54 10.83 -15.80
CA PRO A 6 -5.94 10.39 -17.06
C PRO A 6 -6.68 9.15 -17.59
N PRO A 7 -6.79 8.96 -18.92
CA PRO A 7 -7.52 7.86 -19.51
C PRO A 7 -7.00 6.50 -18.99
N ALA A 8 -7.92 5.57 -18.77
CA ALA A 8 -7.63 4.21 -18.35
C ALA A 8 -6.70 3.54 -19.38
N GLY A 9 -5.39 3.55 -19.11
CA GLY A 9 -4.36 3.05 -20.04
C GLY A 9 -3.00 3.74 -19.95
N PHE A 10 -2.90 4.90 -19.29
CA PHE A 10 -1.63 5.67 -19.27
C PHE A 10 -0.54 5.08 -18.35
N TYR A 11 -0.91 4.29 -17.34
CA TYR A 11 0.07 3.64 -16.46
C TYR A 11 0.49 2.28 -17.04
N ARG A 12 1.40 2.31 -18.03
CA ARG A 12 2.12 1.11 -18.49
C ARG A 12 3.00 0.51 -17.38
N ASN A 13 3.24 1.29 -16.31
CA ASN A 13 3.95 0.86 -15.12
C ASN A 13 2.98 0.32 -14.07
N LYS A 14 3.29 -0.86 -13.53
CA LYS A 14 2.42 -1.56 -12.59
C LYS A 14 2.70 -1.00 -11.19
N PRO A 15 1.76 -0.28 -10.55
CA PRO A 15 2.02 0.33 -9.26
C PRO A 15 2.27 -0.76 -8.22
N ARG A 16 3.37 -0.64 -7.48
CA ARG A 16 3.72 -1.53 -6.38
C ARG A 16 3.75 -0.75 -5.08
N VAL A 17 3.47 -1.45 -4.00
CA VAL A 17 3.51 -0.92 -2.64
C VAL A 17 4.71 -1.49 -1.91
N ARG A 18 5.38 -0.67 -1.10
CA ARG A 18 6.51 -1.06 -0.26
C ARG A 18 6.27 -0.53 1.16
N ILE A 19 6.69 -1.29 2.15
CA ILE A 19 6.56 -0.92 3.57
C ILE A 19 7.94 -0.99 4.19
N ASP A 20 8.33 0.08 4.88
CA ASP A 20 9.56 0.15 5.64
C ASP A 20 9.30 -0.26 7.09
N ALA A 21 9.81 -1.44 7.46
CA ALA A 21 9.57 -2.05 8.77
C ALA A 21 10.13 -1.21 9.94
N LEU A 22 11.11 -0.34 9.68
CA LEU A 22 11.71 0.56 10.68
C LEU A 22 10.74 1.66 11.12
N LEU A 23 9.89 2.15 10.21
CA LEU A 23 8.92 3.22 10.46
C LEU A 23 7.52 2.68 10.80
N CYS A 24 7.30 1.39 10.57
CA CYS A 24 6.00 0.74 10.77
C CYS A 24 5.72 0.52 12.26
N THR A 25 4.68 1.17 12.77
CA THR A 25 4.25 1.07 14.18
C THR A 25 3.24 -0.05 14.44
N ALA A 26 3.08 -1.00 13.52
CA ALA A 26 2.15 -2.13 13.68
C ALA A 26 0.66 -1.76 13.85
N CYS A 27 0.20 -0.61 13.37
CA CYS A 27 -1.18 -0.16 13.60
C CYS A 27 -2.27 -0.83 12.71
N MET A 28 -1.87 -1.61 11.70
CA MET A 28 -2.73 -2.28 10.69
C MET A 28 -3.73 -1.39 9.93
N ARG A 29 -3.64 -0.06 10.04
CA ARG A 29 -4.55 0.85 9.32
C ARG A 29 -4.46 0.69 7.80
N CYS A 30 -3.27 0.43 7.27
CA CYS A 30 -3.06 0.20 5.85
C CYS A 30 -3.82 -1.03 5.33
N VAL A 31 -3.94 -2.09 6.13
CA VAL A 31 -4.68 -3.31 5.78
C VAL A 31 -6.17 -3.01 5.73
N ARG A 32 -6.71 -2.30 6.73
CA ARG A 32 -8.13 -1.89 6.75
C ARG A 32 -8.50 -0.90 5.66
N ALA A 33 -7.58 0.00 5.29
CA ALA A 33 -7.81 0.99 4.23
C ALA A 33 -7.70 0.41 2.81
N CYS A 34 -7.06 -0.76 2.67
CA CYS A 34 -6.90 -1.38 1.37
C CYS A 34 -8.23 -2.03 0.94
N PRO A 35 -8.79 -1.66 -0.23
CA PRO A 35 -9.99 -2.32 -0.74
C PRO A 35 -9.71 -3.76 -1.19
N ARG A 36 -8.43 -4.15 -1.33
CA ARG A 36 -8.02 -5.52 -1.66
C ARG A 36 -7.24 -6.12 -0.51
N SER A 37 -7.85 -7.10 0.16
CA SER A 37 -7.27 -7.87 1.26
C SER A 37 -6.02 -8.65 0.84
N ASP A 38 -5.87 -8.98 -0.44
CA ASP A 38 -4.77 -9.80 -0.96
C ASP A 38 -3.46 -9.03 -1.15
N VAL A 39 -3.49 -7.69 -1.10
CA VAL A 39 -2.30 -6.86 -1.36
C VAL A 39 -1.47 -6.70 -0.09
N LEU A 40 -2.13 -6.48 1.05
CA LEU A 40 -1.50 -6.18 2.33
C LEU A 40 -1.88 -7.23 3.37
N GLY A 41 -0.87 -7.77 4.06
CA GLY A 41 -1.03 -8.69 5.17
C GLY A 41 -0.33 -8.21 6.43
N ALA A 42 -0.55 -8.92 7.53
CA ALA A 42 0.21 -8.76 8.76
C ALA A 42 1.15 -9.96 8.93
N VAL A 43 2.41 -9.70 9.24
CA VAL A 43 3.44 -10.70 9.54
C VAL A 43 3.97 -10.46 10.93
N LYS A 44 4.18 -11.51 11.71
CA LYS A 44 4.82 -11.41 13.02
C LYS A 44 6.32 -11.61 12.85
N VAL A 45 7.12 -10.59 13.13
CA VAL A 45 8.59 -10.65 13.07
C VAL A 45 9.14 -10.35 14.47
N LYS A 46 9.92 -11.27 15.03
CA LYS A 46 10.52 -11.13 16.38
C LYS A 46 9.50 -10.71 17.47
N GLY A 47 8.33 -11.33 17.47
CA GLY A 47 7.28 -11.07 18.46
C GLY A 47 6.41 -9.83 18.20
N LYS A 48 6.82 -8.91 17.31
CA LYS A 48 6.04 -7.73 16.91
C LYS A 48 5.29 -8.00 15.62
N LEU A 49 4.03 -7.57 15.53
CA LEU A 49 3.26 -7.61 14.28
C LEU A 49 3.70 -6.46 13.38
N PHE A 50 3.87 -6.70 12.10
CA PHE A 50 4.21 -5.67 11.11
C PHE A 50 3.33 -5.84 9.88
N ALA A 51 3.01 -4.73 9.21
CA ALA A 51 2.36 -4.81 7.91
C ALA A 51 3.38 -5.25 6.86
N ARG A 52 3.01 -6.19 5.99
CA ARG A 52 3.84 -6.66 4.88
C ARG A 52 3.01 -6.80 3.61
N VAL A 53 3.66 -6.54 2.49
CA VAL A 53 3.07 -6.65 1.17
C VAL A 53 3.09 -8.11 0.74
N GLN A 54 1.92 -8.68 0.44
CA GLN A 54 1.78 -10.06 -0.04
C GLN A 54 1.57 -10.06 -1.57
N GLY A 55 0.54 -9.38 -2.03
CA GLY A 55 0.14 -9.31 -3.43
C GLY A 55 0.47 -7.98 -4.11
N ALA A 56 1.75 -7.59 -4.17
CA ALA A 56 2.16 -6.34 -4.85
C ALA A 56 1.67 -6.26 -6.31
N LYS A 57 1.48 -7.42 -6.96
CA LYS A 57 1.00 -7.56 -8.34
C LYS A 57 -0.47 -7.16 -8.51
N ASN A 58 -1.26 -7.32 -7.45
CA ASN A 58 -2.68 -6.99 -7.39
C ASN A 58 -2.92 -5.55 -6.91
N CYS A 59 -1.85 -4.80 -6.63
CA CYS A 59 -1.97 -3.40 -6.29
C CYS A 59 -2.41 -2.60 -7.53
N VAL A 60 -3.45 -1.79 -7.36
CA VAL A 60 -3.96 -0.87 -8.39
C VAL A 60 -3.45 0.56 -8.22
N GLY A 61 -2.60 0.80 -7.21
CA GLY A 61 -2.03 2.13 -6.97
C GLY A 61 -3.01 3.16 -6.40
N CYS A 62 -4.09 2.73 -5.74
CA CYS A 62 -5.15 3.64 -5.25
C CYS A 62 -4.73 4.66 -4.17
N GLY A 63 -3.51 4.60 -3.62
CA GLY A 63 -3.01 5.58 -2.64
C GLY A 63 -3.59 5.49 -1.22
N ARG A 64 -4.69 4.75 -0.99
CA ARG A 64 -5.38 4.70 0.30
C ARG A 64 -4.50 4.25 1.47
N CYS A 65 -3.63 3.29 1.23
CA CYS A 65 -2.73 2.76 2.26
C CYS A 65 -1.67 3.79 2.70
N VAL A 66 -1.20 4.64 1.78
CA VAL A 66 -0.30 5.78 2.06
C VAL A 66 -1.02 6.82 2.89
N ASN A 67 -2.25 7.20 2.49
CA ASN A 67 -3.03 8.17 3.25
C ASN A 67 -3.42 7.70 4.66
N ALA A 68 -3.59 6.38 4.85
CA ALA A 68 -3.91 5.80 6.14
C ALA A 68 -2.70 5.69 7.10
N CYS A 69 -1.48 5.85 6.58
CA CYS A 69 -0.25 5.69 7.35
C CYS A 69 0.18 7.03 7.96
N LEU A 70 0.07 7.14 9.28
CA LEU A 70 0.47 8.34 10.03
C LEU A 70 2.00 8.57 10.06
N THR A 71 2.78 7.49 9.95
CA THR A 71 4.25 7.56 10.04
C THR A 71 4.93 7.54 8.67
N ASN A 72 4.14 7.63 7.59
CA ASN A 72 4.60 7.52 6.21
C ASN A 72 5.51 6.30 5.94
N ALA A 73 5.31 5.21 6.69
CA ALA A 73 6.08 3.97 6.57
C ALA A 73 5.75 3.16 5.31
N ILE A 74 4.80 3.61 4.49
CA ILE A 74 4.33 2.92 3.29
C ILE A 74 4.40 3.86 2.10
N GLY A 75 4.98 3.37 1.01
CA GLY A 75 5.16 4.10 -0.23
C GLY A 75 4.59 3.34 -1.43
N LEU A 76 4.18 4.09 -2.44
CA LEU A 76 3.82 3.57 -3.76
C LEU A 76 4.93 3.93 -4.74
N TYR A 77 5.32 2.98 -5.59
CA TYR A 77 6.31 3.17 -6.63
C TYR A 77 5.85 2.53 -7.93
N LEU A 78 6.24 3.13 -9.04
CA LEU A 78 5.93 2.66 -10.38
C LEU A 78 7.10 1.80 -10.87
N VAL A 79 6.80 0.60 -11.38
CA VAL A 79 7.76 -0.30 -12.03
C VAL A 79 7.35 -0.48 -13.47
#